data_AF-A0A842YI48-F1
#
_entry.id   AF-A0A842YI48-F1
#
_cell.length_a   1.000
_cell.length_b   1.000
_cell.length_c   1.000
_cell.angle_alpha   90.00
_cell.angle_beta   90.00
_cell.angle_gamma   90.00
#
_symmetry.space_group_name_H-M   'P 1'
#
loop_
_entity.id
_entity.type
_entity.pdbx_description
1 polymer ?
#
loop_
_entity_poly.entity_id
_entity_poly.type
_entity_poly.pdbx_seq_one_letter_code
_entity_poly.pdbx_strand_id
1 'polypeptide(L)' 'IQRAMNAKDSNIGINNGPNAGQIIPHVHIHIIPRPTKAGALLFSSVARFKPRSSEYYTEIAEKIRREIEASR' A
#
# COMPACT_ATOMS: atom_id res chain seq x y z
N ILE A 1 6.54 0.81 6.54
CA ILE A 1 6.23 1.04 5.10
C ILE A 1 6.70 2.40 4.60
N GLN A 2 6.43 3.52 5.30
CA GLN A 2 6.87 4.88 4.89
C GLN A 2 8.37 4.95 4.59
N ARG A 3 9.22 4.53 5.56
CA ARG A 3 10.68 4.47 5.36
C ARG A 3 11.09 3.59 4.17
N ALA A 4 10.58 2.35 4.12
CA ALA A 4 10.87 1.38 3.04
C ALA A 4 10.53 1.91 1.64
N MET A 5 9.53 2.79 1.54
CA MET A 5 9.03 3.35 0.29
C MET A 5 9.46 4.80 0.06
N ASN A 6 10.38 5.33 0.90
CA ASN A 6 10.81 6.72 0.89
C ASN A 6 9.63 7.72 0.83
N ALA A 7 8.58 7.44 1.62
CA ALA A 7 7.38 8.24 1.75
C ALA A 7 7.32 8.88 3.14
N LYS A 8 6.78 10.10 3.22
CA LYS A 8 6.54 10.77 4.51
C LYS A 8 5.22 10.34 5.13
N ASP A 9 4.19 10.17 4.30
CA ASP A 9 2.83 9.94 4.75
C ASP A 9 2.26 8.64 4.15
N SER A 10 1.15 8.17 4.70
CA SER A 10 0.38 7.05 4.15
C SER A 10 -1.12 7.25 4.37
N ASN A 11 -1.94 6.67 3.50
CA ASN A 11 -3.35 6.47 3.77
C ASN A 11 -3.58 5.08 4.36
N ILE A 12 -4.46 5.00 5.36
CA ILE A 12 -4.92 3.75 5.97
C ILE A 12 -6.44 3.68 5.75
N GLY A 13 -6.93 2.56 5.22
CA GLY A 13 -8.36 2.41 4.90
C GLY A 13 -8.83 0.96 4.94
N ILE A 14 -10.10 0.78 5.29
CA ILE A 14 -10.81 -0.50 5.31
C ILE A 14 -12.10 -0.33 4.51
N ASN A 15 -12.32 -1.17 3.51
CA ASN A 15 -13.60 -1.25 2.82
C ASN A 15 -14.43 -2.35 3.47
N ASN A 16 -15.48 -1.97 4.20
CA ASN A 16 -16.37 -2.90 4.91
C ASN A 16 -17.70 -3.04 4.17
N GLY A 17 -17.88 -4.15 3.47
CA GLY A 17 -19.07 -4.44 2.66
C GLY A 17 -18.93 -4.02 1.18
N PRO A 18 -19.75 -4.61 0.29
CA PRO A 18 -19.63 -4.43 -1.16
C PRO A 18 -19.83 -2.98 -1.60
N ASN A 19 -20.77 -2.25 -0.98
CA ASN A 19 -21.04 -0.84 -1.30
C ASN A 19 -19.91 0.12 -0.85
N ALA A 20 -19.03 -0.32 0.06
CA ALA A 20 -17.82 0.41 0.43
C ALA A 20 -16.63 0.09 -0.50
N GLY A 21 -16.83 -0.75 -1.54
CA GLY A 21 -15.78 -1.17 -2.47
C GLY A 21 -14.98 -2.39 -2.00
N GLN A 22 -15.53 -3.23 -1.13
CA GLN A 22 -14.90 -4.50 -0.75
C GLN A 22 -15.10 -5.55 -1.85
N ILE A 23 -14.04 -5.87 -2.57
CA ILE A 23 -14.07 -6.88 -3.65
C ILE A 23 -13.72 -8.27 -3.12
N ILE A 24 -12.74 -8.36 -2.20
CA ILE A 24 -12.33 -9.62 -1.58
C ILE A 24 -13.06 -9.76 -0.24
N PRO A 25 -13.87 -10.82 -0.04
CA PRO A 25 -14.69 -11.02 1.17
C PRO A 25 -13.86 -11.54 2.35
N HIS A 26 -12.74 -10.87 2.63
CA HIS A 26 -11.88 -11.06 3.79
C HIS A 26 -11.52 -9.65 4.29
N VAL A 27 -11.64 -9.39 5.60
CA VAL A 27 -11.14 -8.15 6.20
C VAL A 27 -9.65 -7.97 5.86
N HIS A 28 -9.32 -6.85 5.22
CA HIS A 28 -7.94 -6.43 4.96
C HIS A 28 -7.84 -4.92 5.12
N ILE A 29 -6.64 -4.47 5.48
CA ILE A 29 -6.33 -3.05 5.66
C ILE A 29 -5.45 -2.62 4.49
N HIS A 30 -5.85 -1.58 3.78
CA HIS A 30 -4.97 -0.92 2.82
C HIS A 30 -4.06 0.04 3.56
N ILE A 31 -2.74 -0.08 3.35
CA ILE A 31 -1.74 0.90 3.77
C ILE A 31 -1.03 1.39 2.51
N ILE A 32 -1.32 2.61 2.08
CA ILE A 32 -0.88 3.16 0.79
C ILE A 32 0.12 4.28 1.05
N PRO A 33 1.43 4.09 0.76
CA PRO A 33 2.44 5.12 0.90
C PRO A 33 2.19 6.31 -0.03
N ARG A 34 2.43 7.52 0.45
CA ARG A 34 2.24 8.78 -0.30
C ARG A 34 3.60 9.45 -0.51
N PRO A 35 4.13 9.48 -1.75
CA PRO A 35 5.35 10.23 -2.03
C PRO A 35 5.10 11.74 -1.88
N THR A 36 6.14 12.50 -1.56
CA THR A 36 6.07 13.94 -1.25
C THR A 36 5.38 14.79 -2.32
N LYS A 37 5.42 14.34 -3.59
CA LYS A 37 4.78 15.02 -4.74
C LYS A 37 3.47 14.37 -5.18
N ALA A 38 2.89 13.47 -4.38
CA ALA A 38 1.60 12.87 -4.72
C ALA A 38 0.48 13.90 -4.56
N GLY A 39 -0.18 14.25 -5.66
CA GLY A 39 -1.47 14.94 -5.62
C GLY A 39 -2.53 14.13 -4.87
N ALA A 40 -3.72 14.69 -4.65
CA ALA A 40 -4.81 14.01 -3.96
C ALA A 40 -5.13 12.66 -4.62
N LEU A 41 -4.87 11.56 -3.92
CA LEU A 41 -5.30 10.22 -4.32
C LEU A 41 -6.55 9.85 -3.52
N LEU A 42 -7.66 9.66 -4.24
CA LEU A 42 -8.84 8.96 -3.72
C LEU A 42 -8.54 7.46 -3.70
N PHE A 43 -9.03 6.73 -2.70
CA PHE A 43 -8.83 5.27 -2.58
C PHE A 43 -9.29 4.49 -3.83
N SER A 44 -10.26 5.02 -4.58
CA SER A 44 -10.70 4.46 -5.86
C SER A 44 -9.65 4.52 -6.99
N SER A 45 -8.60 5.34 -6.83
CA SER A 45 -7.55 5.52 -7.83
C SER A 45 -6.48 4.41 -7.82
N VAL A 46 -6.45 3.60 -6.77
CA VAL A 46 -5.46 2.51 -6.58
C VAL A 46 -5.80 1.30 -7.46
N ALA A 47 -7.05 1.18 -7.92
CA ALA A 47 -7.52 0.10 -8.79
C ALA A 47 -6.95 0.16 -10.23
N ARG A 48 -6.14 1.17 -10.58
CA ARG A 48 -5.65 1.41 -11.95
C ARG A 48 -4.22 0.90 -12.22
N PHE A 49 -3.59 0.17 -11.31
CA PHE A 49 -2.23 -0.32 -11.52
C PHE A 49 -2.20 -1.65 -12.27
N LYS A 50 -1.41 -1.70 -13.35
CA LYS A 50 -1.06 -2.96 -14.01
C LYS A 50 -0.24 -3.84 -13.05
N PRO A 51 -0.48 -5.16 -13.02
CA PRO A 51 0.37 -6.08 -12.27
C PRO A 51 1.84 -5.90 -12.65
N ARG A 52 2.72 -5.91 -11.64
CA ARG A 52 4.18 -5.90 -11.80
C ARG A 52 4.73 -7.34 -11.78
N SER A 53 6.02 -7.50 -12.06
CA SER A 53 6.67 -8.82 -12.04
C SER A 53 6.82 -9.37 -10.62
N SER A 54 7.06 -10.67 -10.50
CA SER A 54 7.29 -11.33 -9.21
C SER A 54 8.54 -10.80 -8.50
N GLU A 55 9.58 -10.50 -9.26
CA GLU A 55 10.85 -9.95 -8.78
C GLU A 55 10.64 -8.58 -8.14
N TYR A 56 9.81 -7.73 -8.76
CA TYR A 56 9.44 -6.44 -8.20
C TYR A 56 8.78 -6.59 -6.82
N TYR A 57 7.79 -7.50 -6.70
CA TYR A 57 7.12 -7.72 -5.42
C TYR A 57 8.06 -8.30 -4.36
N THR A 58 9.00 -9.15 -4.77
CA THR A 58 10.02 -9.73 -3.88
C THR A 58 10.97 -8.64 -3.36
N GLU A 59 11.45 -7.77 -4.24
CA GLU A 59 12.30 -6.63 -3.86
C GLU A 59 11.60 -5.70 -2.86
N ILE A 60 10.33 -5.36 -3.11
CA ILE A 60 9.56 -4.50 -2.20
C ILE A 60 9.34 -5.19 -0.85
N ALA A 61 9.04 -6.49 -0.83
CA ALA A 61 8.89 -7.24 0.41
C ALA A 61 10.18 -7.22 1.25
N GLU A 62 11.34 -7.43 0.61
CA GLU A 62 12.64 -7.36 1.28
C GLU A 62 12.94 -5.98 1.88
N LYS A 63 12.67 -4.90 1.13
CA LYS A 63 12.82 -3.53 1.64
C LYS A 63 11.97 -3.30 2.89
N ILE A 64 10.73 -3.79 2.90
CA ILE A 64 9.82 -3.66 4.03
C ILE A 64 10.33 -4.46 5.24
N ARG A 65 10.78 -5.70 5.04
CA ARG A 65 11.30 -6.55 6.13
C ARG A 65 12.49 -5.91 6.83
N ARG A 66 13.48 -5.42 6.07
CA ARG A 66 14.67 -4.74 6.62
C ARG A 66 14.30 -3.57 7.52
N GLU A 67 13.35 -2.74 7.10
CA GLU A 67 12.89 -1.58 7.89
C GLU A 67 12.11 -1.97 9.14
N ILE A 68 11.40 -3.10 9.12
CA ILE A 68 10.72 -3.65 10.30
C ILE A 68 11.76 -4.19 11.28
N GLU A 69 12.74 -4.95 10.81
CA GLU A 69 13.82 -5.51 11.62
C GLU A 69 14.68 -4.43 12.27
N ALA A 70 15.06 -3.39 11.52
CA ALA A 70 15.82 -2.25 12.03
C ALA A 70 15.05 -1.39 13.05
N SER A 71 13.75 -1.60 13.20
CA SER A 71 12.90 -0.88 14.18
C SER A 71 12.54 -1.70 15.41
N ARG A 72 13.01 -2.95 15.49
CA ARG A 72 12.89 -3.79 16.68
C ARG A 72 14.04 -3.49 17.63
#